data_AF-A0A382HB55-F1
#
_entry.id   AF-A0A382HB55-F1
#
_cell.length_a   1.000
_cell.length_b   1.000
_cell.length_c   1.000
_cell.angle_alpha   90.00
_cell.angle_beta   90.00
_cell.angle_gamma   90.00
#
_symmetry.space_group_name_H-M   'P 1'
#
loop_
_entity.id
_entity.type
_entity.pdbx_description
1 polymer ?
#
loop_
_entity_poly.entity_id
_entity_poly.type
_entity_poly.pdbx_seq_one_letter_code
_entity_poly.pdbx_strand_id
1 'polypeptide(L)'
;GNVDSLSNRIANVRTWSYVSNKVNWVENQDYWIKRTKLLEDKLSDRLHEELTKSFIDKRANILARRLKQDMTFNTEITEDENVIIDKQFIGKLKGLKLELDLNVGTLDTDIKSLKKAARLSIGPELNKRIKQIIDTGLLEIKNDFKIYWRKFPIAKLLPGKDYLDPELSLIIDDIVEVLEQKKLQEYLEKWINRKISFVLKSLIDLRSLKESNSSIRALAYQLYENNGVLKREKVSDYLKKLGQDERKILRNMGVKFGRYHVFLFKLLKPESVSLRILLWKNYHQKFYNLKPPTFGLNFLENKDFKNKNFMLLCGFENFDKYFVRIDILERLFVQIINSNEGKKTEIKLIPEMLNLLGCSKDNFLKLIQKMNYKTSEKNNEFYFKYVPVKQKVKKSINNVQKPDNPFNVLKNISFK
;
A
#
# COMPACT_ATOMS: atom_id res chain seq x y z
N GLY A 1 -42.82 -24.99 22.29
CA GLY A 1 -43.79 -25.61 21.37
C GLY A 1 -43.41 -25.22 19.96
N ASN A 2 -43.87 -25.96 18.96
CA ASN A 2 -43.77 -25.52 17.56
C ASN A 2 -44.62 -24.26 17.32
N VAL A 3 -44.49 -23.66 16.14
CA VAL A 3 -45.23 -22.44 15.74
C VAL A 3 -46.74 -22.61 15.96
N ASP A 4 -47.31 -23.76 15.61
CA ASP A 4 -48.75 -24.04 15.77
C ASP A 4 -49.19 -24.07 17.24
N SER A 5 -48.38 -24.70 18.10
CA SER A 5 -48.63 -24.75 19.54
C SER A 5 -48.55 -23.37 20.20
N LEU A 6 -47.60 -22.53 19.76
CA LEU A 6 -47.46 -21.16 20.25
C LEU A 6 -48.62 -20.28 19.78
N SER A 7 -49.02 -20.36 18.51
CA SER A 7 -50.20 -19.66 17.97
C SER A 7 -51.48 -20.03 18.71
N ASN A 8 -51.71 -21.32 18.97
CA ASN A 8 -52.87 -21.76 19.75
C ASN A 8 -52.84 -21.24 21.19
N ARG A 9 -51.67 -21.20 21.83
CA ARG A 9 -51.52 -20.64 23.19
C ARG A 9 -51.79 -19.14 23.23
N ILE A 10 -51.34 -18.38 22.21
CA ILE A 10 -51.64 -16.94 22.10
C ILE A 10 -53.13 -16.72 21.93
N ALA A 11 -53.78 -17.50 21.06
CA ALA A 11 -55.24 -17.43 20.87
C ALA A 11 -55.99 -17.64 22.20
N ASN A 12 -55.59 -18.65 22.98
CA ASN A 12 -56.18 -18.90 24.30
C ASN A 12 -55.92 -17.77 25.29
N VAL A 13 -54.72 -17.20 25.33
CA VAL A 13 -54.39 -16.08 26.23
C VAL A 13 -55.18 -14.82 25.84
N ARG A 14 -55.46 -14.59 24.56
CA ARG A 14 -56.32 -13.49 24.11
C ARG A 14 -57.75 -13.63 24.60
N THR A 15 -58.29 -14.85 24.63
CA THR A 15 -59.59 -15.12 25.24
C THR A 15 -59.59 -14.75 26.72
N TRP A 16 -58.54 -15.12 27.46
CA TRP A 16 -58.40 -14.75 28.87
C TRP A 16 -58.17 -13.26 29.08
N SER A 17 -57.47 -12.59 28.18
CA SER A 17 -57.30 -11.14 28.17
C SER A 17 -58.63 -10.41 27.94
N TYR A 18 -59.50 -10.94 27.09
CA TYR A 18 -60.86 -10.42 26.91
C TYR A 18 -61.69 -10.59 28.19
N VAL A 19 -61.67 -11.78 28.79
CA VAL A 19 -62.39 -12.07 30.04
C VAL A 19 -61.91 -11.18 31.19
N SER A 20 -60.59 -10.98 31.34
CA SER A 20 -60.03 -10.14 32.41
C SER A 20 -60.30 -8.64 32.25
N ASN A 21 -60.60 -8.17 31.04
CA ASN A 21 -60.98 -6.77 30.79
C ASN A 21 -62.48 -6.49 31.02
N LYS A 22 -63.32 -7.50 31.28
CA LYS A 22 -64.75 -7.29 31.58
C LYS A 22 -64.95 -7.02 33.07
N VAL A 23 -65.61 -5.89 33.36
CA VAL A 23 -65.94 -5.46 34.71
C VAL A 23 -66.84 -6.49 35.39
N ASN A 24 -66.53 -6.85 36.65
CA ASN A 24 -67.25 -7.81 37.49
C ASN A 24 -67.25 -9.28 37.01
N TRP A 25 -66.42 -9.66 36.04
CA TRP A 25 -66.33 -11.06 35.60
C TRP A 25 -65.28 -11.87 36.36
N VAL A 26 -64.31 -11.19 36.99
CA VAL A 26 -63.18 -11.84 37.66
C VAL A 26 -62.79 -11.04 38.90
N GLU A 27 -62.44 -11.72 39.99
CA GLU A 27 -61.86 -11.09 41.18
C GLU A 27 -60.43 -10.59 40.89
N ASN A 28 -60.02 -9.46 41.50
CA ASN A 28 -58.71 -8.85 41.30
C ASN A 28 -58.39 -8.56 39.82
N GLN A 29 -59.30 -7.82 39.16
CA GLN A 29 -59.26 -7.53 37.73
C GLN A 29 -57.90 -6.97 37.24
N ASP A 30 -57.34 -6.00 37.96
CA ASP A 30 -56.05 -5.37 37.61
C ASP A 30 -54.89 -6.37 37.57
N TYR A 31 -54.89 -7.35 38.47
CA TYR A 31 -53.88 -8.40 38.50
C TYR A 31 -53.97 -9.27 37.26
N TRP A 32 -55.17 -9.72 36.88
CA TRP A 32 -55.37 -10.59 35.73
C TRP A 32 -55.08 -9.88 34.40
N ILE A 33 -55.47 -8.61 34.25
CA ILE A 33 -55.12 -7.79 33.07
C ILE A 33 -53.60 -7.72 32.90
N LYS A 34 -52.87 -7.44 33.99
CA LYS A 34 -51.40 -7.35 33.95
C LYS A 34 -50.77 -8.71 33.66
N ARG A 35 -51.33 -9.80 34.20
CA ARG A 35 -50.82 -11.16 34.04
C ARG A 35 -51.05 -11.71 32.63
N THR A 36 -52.23 -11.52 32.04
CA THR A 36 -52.53 -11.96 30.67
C THR A 36 -51.71 -11.20 29.65
N LYS A 37 -51.53 -9.88 29.84
CA LYS A 37 -50.65 -9.07 29.00
C LYS A 37 -49.20 -9.57 29.01
N LEU A 38 -48.63 -9.79 30.20
CA LEU A 38 -47.27 -10.35 30.33
C LEU A 38 -47.10 -11.73 29.68
N LEU A 39 -48.15 -12.57 29.72
CA LEU A 39 -48.14 -13.87 29.08
C LEU A 39 -48.23 -13.75 27.55
N GLU A 40 -49.05 -12.84 27.05
CA GLU A 40 -49.18 -12.57 25.61
C GLU A 40 -47.88 -12.00 25.03
N ASP A 41 -47.25 -11.06 25.74
CA ASP A 41 -45.96 -10.48 25.34
C ASP A 41 -44.88 -11.59 25.23
N LYS A 42 -44.72 -12.40 26.28
CA LYS A 42 -43.75 -13.52 26.29
C LYS A 42 -44.01 -14.56 25.20
N LEU A 43 -45.28 -14.89 24.95
CA LEU A 43 -45.62 -15.85 23.90
C LEU A 43 -45.40 -15.27 22.50
N SER A 44 -45.65 -13.98 22.31
CA SER A 44 -45.41 -13.27 21.05
C SER A 44 -43.92 -13.16 20.74
N ASP A 45 -43.10 -12.81 21.73
CA ASP A 45 -41.63 -12.81 21.60
C ASP A 45 -41.12 -14.19 21.20
N ARG A 46 -41.60 -15.25 21.88
CA ARG A 46 -41.17 -16.62 21.59
C ARG A 46 -41.66 -17.12 20.23
N LEU A 47 -42.86 -16.71 19.79
CA LEU A 47 -43.36 -17.01 18.45
C LEU A 47 -42.50 -16.33 17.38
N HIS A 48 -42.11 -15.07 17.61
CA HIS A 48 -41.27 -14.33 16.67
C HIS A 48 -39.88 -14.98 16.53
N GLU A 49 -39.29 -15.42 17.64
CA GLU A 49 -38.04 -16.18 17.62
C GLU A 49 -38.15 -17.50 16.83
N GLU A 50 -39.22 -18.28 17.04
CA GLU A 50 -39.42 -19.56 16.34
C GLU A 50 -39.72 -19.38 14.85
N LEU A 51 -40.46 -18.34 14.45
CA LEU A 51 -40.65 -18.00 13.04
C LEU A 51 -39.34 -17.64 12.34
N THR A 52 -38.50 -16.84 13.01
CA THR A 52 -37.19 -16.45 12.49
C THR A 52 -36.28 -17.66 12.29
N LYS A 53 -36.27 -18.61 13.24
CA LYS A 53 -35.56 -19.89 13.11
C LYS A 53 -36.07 -20.72 11.94
N SER A 54 -37.39 -20.83 11.75
CA SER A 54 -37.97 -21.70 10.69
C SER A 54 -37.66 -21.23 9.25
N PHE A 55 -37.56 -19.91 9.02
CA PHE A 55 -37.18 -19.37 7.70
C PHE A 55 -35.71 -19.62 7.36
N ILE A 56 -34.85 -19.64 8.38
CA ILE A 56 -33.42 -19.92 8.27
C ILE A 56 -33.19 -21.43 8.08
N ASP A 57 -33.89 -22.26 8.85
CA ASP A 57 -33.82 -23.73 8.80
C ASP A 57 -34.23 -24.31 7.43
N LYS A 58 -35.13 -23.65 6.68
CA LYS A 58 -35.50 -24.11 5.32
C LYS A 58 -34.33 -24.09 4.33
N ARG A 59 -33.48 -23.06 4.37
CA ARG A 59 -32.34 -22.90 3.45
C ARG A 59 -31.31 -24.01 3.68
N ALA A 60 -30.93 -24.20 4.93
CA ALA A 60 -29.97 -25.21 5.33
C ALA A 60 -30.49 -26.65 5.11
N ASN A 61 -31.77 -26.92 5.39
CA ASN A 61 -32.36 -28.25 5.18
C ASN A 61 -32.43 -28.67 3.71
N ILE A 62 -32.72 -27.75 2.78
CA ILE A 62 -32.76 -28.07 1.34
C ILE A 62 -31.36 -28.47 0.85
N LEU A 63 -30.34 -27.73 1.25
CA LEU A 63 -28.95 -28.01 0.89
C LEU A 63 -28.41 -29.27 1.59
N ALA A 64 -28.73 -29.46 2.87
CA ALA A 64 -28.32 -30.64 3.64
C ALA A 64 -28.98 -31.93 3.14
N ARG A 65 -30.24 -31.87 2.68
CA ARG A 65 -30.91 -33.03 2.06
C ARG A 65 -30.24 -33.45 0.75
N ARG A 66 -29.87 -32.49 -0.11
CA ARG A 66 -29.17 -32.79 -1.37
C ARG A 66 -27.72 -33.22 -1.20
N LEU A 67 -27.02 -32.67 -0.20
CA LEU A 67 -25.68 -33.14 0.21
C LEU A 67 -25.68 -34.62 0.61
N LYS A 68 -26.80 -35.17 1.10
CA LYS A 68 -26.94 -36.61 1.42
C LYS A 68 -27.29 -37.48 0.21
N GLN A 69 -27.66 -36.89 -0.93
CA GLN A 69 -28.13 -37.61 -2.11
C GLN A 69 -27.09 -37.60 -3.26
N ASP A 70 -25.85 -37.14 -3.02
CA ASP A 70 -24.77 -37.03 -4.01
C ASP A 70 -25.19 -36.36 -5.34
N MET A 71 -26.17 -35.47 -5.28
CA MET A 71 -26.64 -34.74 -6.46
C MET A 71 -25.73 -33.54 -6.75
N THR A 72 -25.46 -33.31 -8.04
CA THR A 72 -24.74 -32.13 -8.52
C THR A 72 -25.55 -30.86 -8.23
N PHE A 73 -24.87 -29.85 -7.68
CA PHE A 73 -25.47 -28.55 -7.39
C PHE A 73 -25.44 -27.67 -8.65
N ASN A 74 -26.60 -27.11 -9.03
CA ASN A 74 -26.63 -26.10 -10.10
C ASN A 74 -26.20 -24.76 -9.51
N THR A 75 -25.01 -24.32 -9.93
CA THR A 75 -24.37 -23.10 -9.41
C THR A 75 -24.35 -22.06 -10.50
N GLU A 76 -25.03 -20.96 -10.25
CA GLU A 76 -25.07 -19.80 -11.13
C GLU A 76 -24.40 -18.62 -10.45
N ILE A 77 -23.53 -17.95 -11.20
CA ILE A 77 -22.85 -16.73 -10.75
C ILE A 77 -23.30 -15.61 -11.66
N THR A 78 -24.05 -14.68 -11.08
CA THR A 78 -24.55 -13.51 -11.80
C THR A 78 -23.43 -12.52 -12.11
N GLU A 79 -23.68 -11.55 -12.98
CA GLU A 79 -22.74 -10.46 -13.31
C GLU A 79 -22.33 -9.62 -12.09
N ASP A 80 -23.21 -9.53 -11.09
CA ASP A 80 -22.97 -8.88 -9.79
C ASP A 80 -22.12 -9.71 -8.82
N GLU A 81 -21.61 -10.85 -9.28
CA GLU A 81 -20.86 -11.84 -8.49
C GLU A 81 -21.67 -12.50 -7.37
N ASN A 82 -23.00 -12.41 -7.42
CA ASN A 82 -23.87 -13.18 -6.53
C ASN A 82 -23.78 -14.65 -6.90
N VAL A 83 -23.50 -15.48 -5.90
CA VAL A 83 -23.49 -16.93 -6.01
C VAL A 83 -24.85 -17.46 -5.61
N ILE A 84 -25.52 -18.11 -6.56
CA ILE A 84 -26.81 -18.75 -6.38
C ILE A 84 -26.61 -20.25 -6.58
N ILE A 85 -26.98 -21.04 -5.56
CA ILE A 85 -26.96 -22.50 -5.63
C ILE A 85 -28.39 -22.99 -5.52
N ASP A 86 -28.87 -23.75 -6.51
CA ASP A 86 -30.24 -24.31 -6.53
C ASP A 86 -31.33 -23.24 -6.27
N LYS A 87 -31.20 -22.08 -6.93
CA LYS A 87 -32.08 -20.89 -6.78
C LYS A 87 -32.04 -20.21 -5.41
N GLN A 88 -31.06 -20.55 -4.56
CA GLN A 88 -30.86 -19.89 -3.27
C GLN A 88 -29.60 -19.03 -3.33
N PHE A 89 -29.74 -17.78 -2.90
CA PHE A 89 -28.60 -16.88 -2.74
C PHE A 89 -27.75 -17.34 -1.54
N ILE A 90 -26.45 -17.53 -1.78
CA ILE A 90 -25.49 -18.02 -0.79
C ILE A 90 -24.55 -16.90 -0.32
N GLY A 91 -24.21 -15.98 -1.22
CA GLY A 91 -23.26 -14.92 -0.94
C GLY A 91 -22.66 -14.32 -2.20
N LYS A 92 -21.52 -13.64 -2.07
CA LYS A 92 -20.82 -12.95 -3.16
C LYS A 92 -19.41 -13.49 -3.36
N LEU A 93 -19.02 -13.73 -4.61
CA LEU A 93 -17.70 -14.23 -4.98
C LEU A 93 -16.77 -13.08 -5.40
N LYS A 94 -16.13 -12.47 -4.40
CA LYS A 94 -15.22 -11.33 -4.58
C LYS A 94 -13.81 -11.82 -4.95
N GLY A 95 -13.47 -11.71 -6.23
CA GLY A 95 -12.18 -12.20 -6.74
C GLY A 95 -12.07 -13.71 -6.61
N LEU A 96 -11.27 -14.18 -5.65
CA LEU A 96 -11.06 -15.61 -5.33
C LEU A 96 -11.56 -16.01 -3.94
N LYS A 97 -12.34 -15.15 -3.27
CA LYS A 97 -12.87 -15.39 -1.94
C LYS A 97 -14.40 -15.36 -1.94
N LEU A 98 -15.02 -16.34 -1.30
CA LEU A 98 -16.46 -16.36 -1.10
C LEU A 98 -16.82 -15.65 0.21
N GLU A 99 -17.58 -14.57 0.10
CA GLU A 99 -18.22 -13.95 1.24
C GLU A 99 -19.65 -14.49 1.36
N LEU A 100 -19.87 -15.32 2.37
CA LEU A 100 -21.19 -15.88 2.66
C LEU A 100 -22.10 -14.80 3.25
N ASP A 101 -23.36 -14.80 2.82
CA ASP A 101 -24.40 -13.97 3.44
C ASP A 101 -24.99 -14.70 4.64
N LEU A 102 -24.38 -14.46 5.80
CA LEU A 102 -24.82 -15.01 7.09
C LEU A 102 -25.79 -14.03 7.74
N ASN A 103 -27.09 -14.26 7.59
CA ASN A 103 -28.10 -13.52 8.34
C ASN A 103 -27.93 -13.76 9.85
N VAL A 104 -28.11 -12.70 10.65
CA VAL A 104 -28.03 -12.75 12.11
C VAL A 104 -29.07 -13.76 12.62
N GLY A 105 -28.61 -14.92 13.14
CA GLY A 105 -29.46 -15.99 13.66
C GLY A 105 -29.24 -17.39 13.07
N THR A 106 -28.34 -17.55 12.08
CA THR A 106 -27.99 -18.89 11.54
C THR A 106 -27.30 -19.78 12.57
N LEU A 107 -27.82 -20.99 12.80
CA LEU A 107 -27.20 -22.02 13.63
C LEU A 107 -25.83 -22.43 13.06
N ASP A 108 -24.84 -22.68 13.91
CA ASP A 108 -23.48 -23.08 13.50
C ASP A 108 -23.44 -24.34 12.62
N THR A 109 -24.41 -25.24 12.80
CA THR A 109 -24.60 -26.46 12.00
C THR A 109 -24.98 -26.16 10.55
N ASP A 110 -25.76 -25.11 10.35
CA ASP A 110 -26.24 -24.67 9.05
C ASP A 110 -25.14 -23.94 8.28
N ILE A 111 -24.35 -23.14 8.98
CA ILE A 111 -23.16 -22.48 8.42
C ILE A 111 -22.17 -23.51 7.89
N LYS A 112 -21.94 -24.61 8.63
CA LYS A 112 -21.06 -25.70 8.18
C LYS A 112 -21.60 -26.41 6.94
N SER A 113 -22.90 -26.66 6.90
CA SER A 113 -23.56 -27.32 5.76
C SER A 113 -23.56 -26.43 4.51
N LEU A 114 -23.85 -25.14 4.68
CA LEU A 114 -23.75 -24.10 3.64
C LEU A 114 -22.32 -23.99 3.09
N LYS A 115 -21.32 -23.91 3.97
CA LYS A 115 -19.90 -23.91 3.57
C LYS A 115 -19.53 -25.16 2.78
N LYS A 116 -20.04 -26.34 3.17
CA LYS A 116 -19.77 -27.59 2.45
C LYS A 116 -20.43 -27.62 1.06
N ALA A 117 -21.68 -27.17 0.94
CA ALA A 117 -22.37 -27.07 -0.36
C ALA A 117 -21.70 -26.04 -1.27
N ALA A 118 -21.31 -24.88 -0.73
CA ALA A 118 -20.57 -23.84 -1.44
C ALA A 118 -19.19 -24.33 -1.92
N ARG A 119 -18.51 -25.16 -1.11
CA ARG A 119 -17.22 -25.77 -1.48
C ARG A 119 -17.29 -26.63 -2.73
N LEU A 120 -18.26 -27.53 -2.79
CA LEU A 120 -18.42 -28.45 -3.91
C LEU A 120 -18.77 -27.74 -5.22
N SER A 121 -19.54 -26.67 -5.12
CA SER A 121 -20.04 -25.91 -6.26
C SER A 121 -19.05 -24.90 -6.83
N ILE A 122 -18.33 -24.18 -5.96
CA ILE A 122 -17.54 -23.00 -6.36
C ILE A 122 -16.09 -23.36 -6.73
N GLY A 123 -15.57 -24.50 -6.26
CA GLY A 123 -14.20 -24.95 -6.57
C GLY A 123 -13.84 -24.90 -8.06
N PRO A 124 -14.66 -25.48 -8.98
CA PRO A 124 -14.41 -25.42 -10.42
C PRO A 124 -14.35 -24.01 -10.99
N GLU A 125 -15.21 -23.11 -10.51
CA GLU A 125 -15.20 -21.70 -10.93
C GLU A 125 -13.93 -20.98 -10.43
N LEU A 126 -13.52 -21.19 -9.18
CA LEU A 126 -12.29 -20.61 -8.66
C LEU A 126 -11.08 -21.05 -9.50
N ASN A 127 -11.00 -22.32 -9.84
CA ASN A 127 -9.95 -22.85 -10.73
C ASN A 127 -10.02 -22.21 -12.13
N LYS A 128 -11.22 -21.97 -12.67
CA LYS A 128 -11.39 -21.24 -13.94
C LYS A 128 -10.90 -19.80 -13.85
N ARG A 129 -11.19 -19.09 -12.76
CA ARG A 129 -10.70 -17.72 -12.50
C ARG A 129 -9.18 -17.68 -12.34
N ILE A 130 -8.59 -18.65 -11.64
CA ILE A 130 -7.13 -18.78 -11.51
C ILE A 130 -6.47 -18.92 -12.88
N LYS A 131 -6.98 -19.82 -13.73
CA LYS A 131 -6.49 -19.97 -15.11
C LYS A 131 -6.61 -18.66 -15.89
N GLN A 132 -7.75 -17.99 -15.82
CA GLN A 132 -7.95 -16.70 -16.47
C GLN A 132 -6.96 -15.63 -15.98
N ILE A 133 -6.65 -15.58 -14.68
CA ILE A 133 -5.65 -14.66 -14.11
C ILE A 133 -4.27 -14.94 -14.71
N ILE A 134 -3.88 -16.22 -14.75
CA ILE A 134 -2.58 -16.66 -15.27
C ILE A 134 -2.45 -16.34 -16.76
N ASP A 135 -3.48 -16.64 -17.55
CA ASP A 135 -3.48 -16.47 -19.00
C ASP A 135 -3.49 -15.00 -19.42
N THR A 136 -4.29 -14.16 -18.75
CA THR A 136 -4.45 -12.74 -19.12
C THR A 136 -3.36 -11.84 -18.55
N GLY A 137 -2.91 -12.10 -17.32
CA GLY A 137 -1.93 -11.26 -16.62
C GLY A 137 -2.36 -9.80 -16.39
N LEU A 138 -3.65 -9.50 -16.54
CA LEU A 138 -4.23 -8.18 -16.32
C LEU A 138 -4.40 -7.93 -14.82
N LEU A 139 -3.31 -7.53 -14.19
CA LEU A 139 -3.20 -7.30 -12.75
C LEU A 139 -2.74 -5.88 -12.46
N GLU A 140 -3.21 -5.34 -11.35
CA GLU A 140 -2.83 -4.01 -10.88
C GLU A 140 -2.35 -4.08 -9.43
N ILE A 141 -1.33 -3.30 -9.09
CA ILE A 141 -0.88 -3.13 -7.71
C ILE A 141 -1.26 -1.75 -7.19
N LYS A 142 -1.91 -1.70 -6.02
CA LYS A 142 -2.43 -0.46 -5.45
C LYS A 142 -1.70 -0.07 -4.17
N ASN A 143 -1.91 1.17 -3.74
CA ASN A 143 -1.24 1.78 -2.58
C ASN A 143 -1.55 1.11 -1.23
N ASP A 144 -2.50 0.19 -1.18
CA ASP A 144 -2.80 -0.65 0.00
C ASP A 144 -1.99 -1.96 0.03
N PHE A 145 -0.97 -2.06 -0.83
CA PHE A 145 -0.05 -3.19 -0.95
C PHE A 145 -0.73 -4.48 -1.41
N LYS A 146 -1.85 -4.38 -2.13
CA LYS A 146 -2.54 -5.55 -2.69
C LYS A 146 -2.43 -5.60 -4.20
N ILE A 147 -2.43 -6.83 -4.71
CA ILE A 147 -2.55 -7.15 -6.12
C ILE A 147 -4.02 -7.39 -6.42
N TYR A 148 -4.54 -6.68 -7.40
CA TYR A 148 -5.92 -6.70 -7.83
C TYR A 148 -6.06 -7.43 -9.16
N TRP A 149 -7.06 -8.30 -9.21
CA TRP A 149 -7.64 -8.77 -10.46
C TRP A 149 -8.99 -8.10 -10.62
N ARG A 150 -9.14 -7.30 -11.69
CA ARG A 150 -10.28 -6.39 -11.88
C ARG A 150 -10.42 -5.47 -10.67
N LYS A 151 -11.55 -5.54 -9.95
CA LYS A 151 -11.85 -4.70 -8.78
C LYS A 151 -11.52 -5.38 -7.43
N PHE A 152 -11.11 -6.64 -7.42
CA PHE A 152 -10.91 -7.41 -6.17
C PHE A 152 -9.45 -7.75 -5.89
N PRO A 153 -9.02 -7.66 -4.61
CA PRO A 153 -7.69 -8.06 -4.22
C PRO A 153 -7.59 -9.60 -4.20
N ILE A 154 -6.53 -10.14 -4.78
CA ILE A 154 -6.24 -11.58 -4.85
C ILE A 154 -4.95 -11.96 -4.13
N ALA A 155 -4.09 -10.99 -3.82
CA ALA A 155 -2.91 -11.19 -2.99
C ALA A 155 -2.52 -9.89 -2.28
N LYS A 156 -1.76 -10.01 -1.20
CA LYS A 156 -1.16 -8.92 -0.44
C LYS A 156 0.35 -9.07 -0.42
N LEU A 157 1.07 -7.98 -0.63
CA LEU A 157 2.50 -7.91 -0.40
C LEU A 157 2.80 -7.94 1.09
N LEU A 158 3.86 -8.66 1.43
CA LEU A 158 4.46 -8.71 2.74
C LEU A 158 5.92 -8.23 2.64
N PRO A 159 6.55 -7.79 3.75
CA PRO A 159 7.98 -7.54 3.77
C PRO A 159 8.74 -8.84 3.45
N GLY A 160 9.69 -8.79 2.51
CA GLY A 160 10.61 -9.89 2.27
C GLY A 160 12.02 -9.54 2.71
N LYS A 161 13.02 -10.14 2.06
CA LYS A 161 14.45 -9.97 2.42
C LYS A 161 14.94 -8.54 2.23
N ASP A 162 14.42 -7.88 1.21
CA ASP A 162 14.77 -6.54 0.76
C ASP A 162 13.50 -5.82 0.26
N TYR A 163 13.53 -4.49 0.19
CA TYR A 163 12.39 -3.72 -0.29
C TYR A 163 12.04 -4.00 -1.76
N LEU A 164 13.00 -4.42 -2.59
CA LEU A 164 12.73 -4.85 -3.98
C LEU A 164 12.37 -6.34 -4.12
N ASP A 165 12.34 -7.10 -3.02
CA ASP A 165 12.05 -8.53 -2.99
C ASP A 165 10.90 -8.80 -1.99
N PRO A 166 9.67 -8.34 -2.27
CA PRO A 166 8.53 -8.54 -1.37
C PRO A 166 8.03 -9.97 -1.41
N GLU A 167 7.56 -10.46 -0.26
CA GLU A 167 6.83 -11.72 -0.17
C GLU A 167 5.34 -11.52 -0.52
N LEU A 168 4.63 -12.61 -0.79
CA LEU A 168 3.21 -12.59 -1.13
C LEU A 168 2.39 -13.48 -0.21
N SER A 169 1.21 -12.98 0.17
CA SER A 169 0.16 -13.75 0.84
C SER A 169 -1.08 -13.74 -0.06
N LEU A 170 -1.56 -14.93 -0.43
CA LEU A 170 -2.76 -15.06 -1.26
C LEU A 170 -4.03 -14.67 -0.48
N ILE A 171 -4.95 -14.02 -1.17
CA ILE A 171 -6.31 -13.74 -0.69
C ILE A 171 -7.23 -14.66 -1.48
N ILE A 172 -7.32 -15.91 -1.02
CA ILE A 172 -8.06 -16.99 -1.67
C ILE A 172 -8.83 -17.78 -0.60
N ASP A 173 -9.92 -18.42 -1.01
CA ASP A 173 -10.65 -19.34 -0.13
C ASP A 173 -9.94 -20.68 0.01
N ASP A 174 -10.05 -21.31 1.18
CA ASP A 174 -9.40 -22.59 1.51
C ASP A 174 -9.96 -23.78 0.70
N ILE A 175 -11.02 -23.54 -0.07
CA ILE A 175 -11.68 -24.49 -0.98
C ILE A 175 -10.76 -24.87 -2.14
N VAL A 176 -9.88 -23.95 -2.55
CA VAL A 176 -9.01 -24.16 -3.70
C VAL A 176 -7.92 -25.16 -3.36
N GLU A 177 -7.69 -26.12 -4.24
CA GLU A 177 -6.66 -27.13 -4.06
C GLU A 177 -5.27 -26.50 -3.90
N VAL A 178 -4.45 -27.07 -3.00
CA VAL A 178 -3.10 -26.59 -2.70
C VAL A 178 -2.24 -26.46 -3.96
N LEU A 179 -2.41 -27.37 -4.93
CA LEU A 179 -1.69 -27.32 -6.20
C LEU A 179 -2.02 -26.06 -7.02
N GLU A 180 -3.30 -25.69 -7.10
CA GLU A 180 -3.76 -24.50 -7.82
C GLU A 180 -3.37 -23.21 -7.07
N GLN A 181 -3.44 -23.21 -5.73
CA GLN A 181 -2.92 -22.11 -4.92
C GLN A 181 -1.43 -21.87 -5.19
N LYS A 182 -0.62 -22.95 -5.21
CA LYS A 182 0.82 -22.86 -5.48
C LYS A 182 1.10 -22.33 -6.89
N LYS A 183 0.37 -22.80 -7.91
CA LYS A 183 0.47 -22.28 -9.29
C LYS A 183 0.20 -20.78 -9.35
N LEU A 184 -0.87 -20.32 -8.70
CA LEU A 184 -1.20 -18.90 -8.63
C LEU A 184 -0.11 -18.11 -7.90
N GLN A 185 0.37 -18.61 -6.77
CA GLN A 185 1.44 -17.97 -6.00
C GLN A 185 2.70 -17.79 -6.84
N GLU A 186 3.22 -18.86 -7.45
CA GLU A 186 4.41 -18.80 -8.30
C GLU A 186 4.23 -17.84 -9.48
N TYR A 187 3.02 -17.79 -10.06
CA TYR A 187 2.70 -16.85 -11.13
C TYR A 187 2.75 -15.39 -10.64
N LEU A 188 2.10 -15.09 -9.51
CA LEU A 188 2.07 -13.74 -8.95
C LEU A 188 3.45 -13.27 -8.51
N GLU A 189 4.26 -14.16 -7.92
CA GLU A 189 5.66 -13.89 -7.58
C GLU A 189 6.49 -13.54 -8.83
N LYS A 190 6.34 -14.32 -9.92
CA LYS A 190 6.98 -14.01 -11.21
C LYS A 190 6.48 -12.69 -11.79
N TRP A 191 5.18 -12.43 -11.70
CA TRP A 191 4.57 -11.21 -12.22
C TRP A 191 5.09 -9.96 -11.49
N ILE A 192 5.11 -9.97 -10.16
CA ILE A 192 5.62 -8.82 -9.38
C ILE A 192 7.11 -8.62 -9.64
N ASN A 193 7.91 -9.69 -9.66
CA ASN A 193 9.34 -9.63 -9.92
C ASN A 193 9.64 -9.08 -11.33
N ARG A 194 8.85 -9.47 -12.34
CA ARG A 194 8.95 -8.89 -13.70
C ARG A 194 8.59 -7.41 -13.69
N LYS A 195 7.52 -6.99 -13.01
CA LYS A 195 7.12 -5.58 -12.90
C LYS A 195 8.21 -4.74 -12.22
N ILE A 196 8.76 -5.21 -11.09
CA ILE A 196 9.86 -4.56 -10.37
C ILE A 196 11.10 -4.47 -11.28
N SER A 197 11.47 -5.58 -11.94
CA SER A 197 12.64 -5.62 -12.82
C SER A 197 12.52 -4.75 -14.06
N PHE A 198 11.30 -4.56 -14.57
CA PHE A 198 11.06 -3.67 -15.70
C PHE A 198 11.08 -2.20 -15.29
N VAL A 199 10.28 -1.83 -14.29
CA VAL A 199 10.07 -0.43 -13.87
C VAL A 199 11.28 0.13 -13.10
N LEU A 200 11.94 -0.72 -12.30
CA LEU A 200 13.08 -0.37 -11.45
C LEU A 200 14.38 -1.00 -11.94
N LYS A 201 14.46 -1.33 -13.24
CA LYS A 201 15.63 -1.95 -13.87
C LYS A 201 16.95 -1.32 -13.44
N SER A 202 17.05 0.01 -13.45
CA SER A 202 18.26 0.74 -13.08
C SER A 202 18.75 0.46 -11.64
N LEU A 203 17.85 0.16 -10.69
CA LEU A 203 18.26 -0.26 -9.33
C LEU A 203 18.74 -1.70 -9.31
N ILE A 204 18.03 -2.59 -10.00
CA ILE A 204 18.41 -4.01 -10.07
C ILE A 204 19.78 -4.15 -10.74
N ASP A 205 19.98 -3.48 -11.87
CA ASP A 205 21.24 -3.49 -12.61
C ASP A 205 22.40 -2.99 -11.74
N LEU A 206 22.19 -1.94 -10.93
CA LEU A 206 23.19 -1.46 -9.95
C LEU A 206 23.49 -2.49 -8.87
N ARG A 207 22.46 -3.16 -8.33
CA ARG A 207 22.63 -4.21 -7.31
C ARG A 207 23.41 -5.41 -7.85
N SER A 208 23.13 -5.81 -9.10
CA SER A 208 23.78 -6.95 -9.75
C SER A 208 25.11 -6.61 -10.41
N LEU A 209 25.64 -5.39 -10.22
CA LEU A 209 26.86 -4.94 -10.88
C LEU A 209 28.07 -5.76 -10.42
N LYS A 210 28.61 -6.57 -11.34
CA LYS A 210 29.86 -7.31 -11.16
C LYS A 210 31.01 -6.49 -11.73
N GLU A 211 31.55 -5.59 -10.91
CA GLU A 211 32.68 -4.73 -11.27
C GLU A 211 33.87 -4.96 -10.34
N SER A 212 35.08 -4.94 -10.91
CA SER A 212 36.33 -5.15 -10.18
C SER A 212 36.66 -3.94 -9.29
N ASN A 213 36.41 -2.73 -9.80
CA ASN A 213 36.71 -1.49 -9.10
C ASN A 213 35.85 -1.31 -7.84
N SER A 214 36.51 -1.20 -6.68
CA SER A 214 35.84 -1.05 -5.37
C SER A 214 35.06 0.26 -5.23
N SER A 215 35.51 1.35 -5.88
CA SER A 215 34.84 2.66 -5.81
C SER A 215 33.52 2.66 -6.58
N ILE A 216 33.46 1.97 -7.73
CA ILE A 216 32.23 1.81 -8.51
C ILE A 216 31.21 1.01 -7.70
N ARG A 217 31.62 -0.14 -7.14
CA ARG A 217 30.74 -0.98 -6.31
C ARG A 217 30.23 -0.24 -5.08
N ALA A 218 31.09 0.51 -4.39
CA ALA A 218 30.70 1.31 -3.24
C ALA A 218 29.64 2.36 -3.59
N LEU A 219 29.81 3.08 -4.71
CA LEU A 219 28.84 4.08 -5.14
C LEU A 219 27.53 3.43 -5.62
N ALA A 220 27.59 2.32 -6.34
CA ALA A 220 26.42 1.56 -6.77
C ALA A 220 25.61 1.06 -5.56
N TYR A 221 26.28 0.51 -4.55
CA TYR A 221 25.65 0.07 -3.30
C TYR A 221 25.02 1.25 -2.54
N GLN A 222 25.73 2.37 -2.39
CA GLN A 222 25.17 3.57 -1.74
C GLN A 222 23.95 4.11 -2.48
N LEU A 223 23.97 4.11 -3.83
CA LEU A 223 22.81 4.50 -4.63
C LEU A 223 21.65 3.55 -4.39
N TYR A 224 21.89 2.24 -4.39
CA TYR A 224 20.89 1.22 -4.14
C TYR A 224 20.19 1.40 -2.78
N GLU A 225 20.98 1.51 -1.70
CA GLU A 225 20.49 1.70 -0.32
C GLU A 225 19.67 2.98 -0.16
N ASN A 226 19.99 4.02 -0.93
CA ASN A 226 19.31 5.32 -0.89
C ASN A 226 18.28 5.47 -2.02
N ASN A 227 17.69 4.37 -2.50
CA ASN A 227 16.62 4.36 -3.51
C ASN A 227 16.96 5.13 -4.80
N GLY A 228 18.24 5.13 -5.15
CA GLY A 228 18.81 5.71 -6.36
C GLY A 228 19.04 7.20 -6.32
N VAL A 229 19.00 7.85 -5.15
CA VAL A 229 19.27 9.29 -4.99
C VAL A 229 20.22 9.54 -3.82
N LEU A 230 21.35 10.18 -4.09
CA LEU A 230 22.33 10.57 -3.08
C LEU A 230 22.66 12.05 -3.15
N LYS A 231 22.85 12.67 -1.98
CA LYS A 231 23.50 13.98 -1.89
C LYS A 231 24.99 13.80 -2.18
N ARG A 232 25.51 14.57 -3.14
CA ARG A 232 26.90 14.55 -3.60
C ARG A 232 27.90 14.74 -2.46
N GLU A 233 27.54 15.58 -1.48
CA GLU A 233 28.35 15.84 -0.28
C GLU A 233 28.63 14.59 0.54
N LYS A 234 27.68 13.64 0.61
CA LYS A 234 27.86 12.39 1.37
C LYS A 234 28.81 11.39 0.70
N VAL A 235 29.07 11.57 -0.60
CA VAL A 235 29.89 10.65 -1.40
C VAL A 235 31.07 11.33 -2.09
N SER A 236 31.48 12.51 -1.61
CA SER A 236 32.54 13.30 -2.24
C SER A 236 33.86 12.54 -2.37
N ASP A 237 34.19 11.71 -1.38
CA ASP A 237 35.46 10.99 -1.33
C ASP A 237 35.51 9.85 -2.35
N TYR A 238 34.39 9.15 -2.57
CA TYR A 238 34.26 8.18 -3.66
C TYR A 238 34.32 8.88 -5.02
N LEU A 239 33.64 10.01 -5.17
CA LEU A 239 33.59 10.74 -6.44
C LEU A 239 34.94 11.28 -6.89
N LYS A 240 35.82 11.65 -5.94
CA LYS A 240 37.20 12.08 -6.22
C LYS A 240 38.07 10.95 -6.76
N LYS A 241 37.81 9.71 -6.34
CA LYS A 241 38.55 8.52 -6.76
C LYS A 241 38.10 7.95 -8.10
N LEU A 242 36.94 8.39 -8.61
CA LEU A 242 36.40 7.94 -9.90
C LEU A 242 36.95 8.80 -11.04
N GLY A 243 37.67 8.16 -11.97
CA GLY A 243 38.08 8.74 -13.24
C GLY A 243 36.93 8.83 -14.26
N GLN A 244 37.26 9.14 -15.51
CA GLN A 244 36.24 9.32 -16.55
C GLN A 244 35.68 7.98 -17.04
N ASP A 245 36.52 6.95 -17.13
CA ASP A 245 36.11 5.62 -17.58
C ASP A 245 35.15 4.97 -16.56
N GLU A 246 35.45 5.08 -15.27
CA GLU A 246 34.56 4.57 -14.22
C GLU A 246 33.22 5.33 -14.20
N ARG A 247 33.25 6.65 -14.41
CA ARG A 247 32.03 7.45 -14.54
C ARG A 247 31.24 7.07 -15.78
N LYS A 248 31.90 6.71 -16.89
CA LYS A 248 31.23 6.26 -18.13
C LYS A 248 30.44 4.97 -17.88
N ILE A 249 31.00 4.01 -17.14
CA ILE A 249 30.29 2.78 -16.75
C ILE A 249 29.00 3.11 -16.00
N LEU A 250 29.08 3.94 -14.95
CA LEU A 250 27.90 4.33 -14.16
C LEU A 250 26.88 5.15 -14.97
N ARG A 251 27.34 6.03 -15.88
CA ARG A 251 26.46 6.78 -16.79
C ARG A 251 25.69 5.85 -17.73
N ASN A 252 26.32 4.80 -18.26
CA ASN A 252 25.66 3.81 -19.10
C ASN A 252 24.55 3.06 -18.34
N MET A 253 24.69 2.90 -17.02
CA MET A 253 23.65 2.36 -16.14
C MET A 253 22.53 3.36 -15.79
N GLY A 254 22.64 4.61 -16.25
CA GLY A 254 21.65 5.66 -16.03
C GLY A 254 21.93 6.58 -14.83
N VAL A 255 23.12 6.48 -14.22
CA VAL A 255 23.55 7.38 -13.15
C VAL A 255 23.91 8.75 -13.74
N LYS A 256 23.32 9.81 -13.20
CA LYS A 256 23.69 11.19 -13.46
C LYS A 256 24.47 11.77 -12.30
N PHE A 257 25.57 12.44 -12.64
CA PHE A 257 26.43 13.15 -11.71
C PHE A 257 26.09 14.63 -11.76
N GLY A 258 25.15 15.05 -10.92
CA GLY A 258 24.73 16.43 -10.84
C GLY A 258 25.58 17.30 -9.90
N ARG A 259 25.20 18.58 -9.81
CA ARG A 259 25.87 19.59 -8.98
C ARG A 259 25.75 19.30 -7.48
N TYR A 260 24.57 18.86 -7.04
CA TYR A 260 24.28 18.51 -5.65
C TYR A 260 23.96 17.04 -5.44
N HIS A 261 23.65 16.29 -6.49
CA HIS A 261 23.19 14.91 -6.37
C HIS A 261 23.90 13.96 -7.30
N VAL A 262 23.99 12.71 -6.88
CA VAL A 262 24.25 11.58 -7.77
C VAL A 262 22.99 10.73 -7.74
N PHE A 263 22.37 10.50 -8.90
CA PHE A 263 21.05 9.89 -8.93
C PHE A 263 20.77 9.11 -10.23
N LEU A 264 19.84 8.18 -10.15
CA LEU A 264 19.32 7.46 -11.32
C LEU A 264 18.17 8.25 -11.95
N PHE A 265 18.40 8.81 -13.14
CA PHE A 265 17.42 9.71 -13.77
C PHE A 265 16.07 9.02 -14.07
N LYS A 266 16.10 7.77 -14.54
CA LYS A 266 14.89 7.00 -14.89
C LYS A 266 13.96 6.78 -13.68
N LEU A 267 14.50 6.79 -12.47
CA LEU A 267 13.75 6.60 -11.24
C LEU A 267 12.88 7.80 -10.85
N LEU A 268 13.11 8.98 -11.42
CA LEU A 268 12.30 10.17 -11.14
C LEU A 268 10.97 10.18 -11.93
N LYS A 269 10.74 9.20 -12.80
CA LYS A 269 9.46 9.03 -13.51
C LYS A 269 8.33 8.65 -12.53
N PRO A 270 7.08 9.12 -12.76
CA PRO A 270 5.96 8.87 -11.85
C PRO A 270 5.72 7.41 -11.48
N GLU A 271 5.76 6.50 -12.46
CA GLU A 271 5.57 5.06 -12.23
C GLU A 271 6.67 4.48 -11.33
N SER A 272 7.93 4.79 -11.63
CA SER A 272 9.07 4.33 -10.83
C SER A 272 9.05 4.90 -9.41
N VAL A 273 8.68 6.18 -9.24
CA VAL A 273 8.51 6.80 -7.90
C VAL A 273 7.40 6.10 -7.12
N SER A 274 6.24 5.91 -7.74
CA SER A 274 5.08 5.26 -7.11
C SER A 274 5.42 3.84 -6.65
N LEU A 275 6.03 3.04 -7.52
CA LEU A 275 6.40 1.67 -7.20
C LEU A 275 7.47 1.61 -6.10
N ARG A 276 8.51 2.46 -6.14
CA ARG A 276 9.51 2.51 -5.05
C ARG A 276 8.88 2.88 -3.71
N ILE A 277 8.02 3.89 -3.68
CA ILE A 277 7.36 4.32 -2.44
C ILE A 277 6.48 3.18 -1.89
N LEU A 278 5.72 2.51 -2.77
CA LEU A 278 4.89 1.38 -2.40
C LEU A 278 5.72 0.26 -1.76
N LEU A 279 6.79 -0.16 -2.44
CA LEU A 279 7.70 -1.20 -1.96
C LEU A 279 8.43 -0.81 -0.66
N TRP A 280 8.94 0.41 -0.59
CA TRP A 280 9.63 0.95 0.59
C TRP A 280 8.72 1.01 1.82
N LYS A 281 7.46 1.47 1.64
CA LYS A 281 6.47 1.46 2.73
C LYS A 281 6.08 0.05 3.14
N ASN A 282 5.89 -0.85 2.17
CA ASN A 282 5.61 -2.26 2.45
C ASN A 282 6.75 -2.89 3.26
N TYR A 283 8.00 -2.63 2.91
CA TYR A 283 9.15 -3.18 3.61
C TYR A 283 9.28 -2.66 5.05
N HIS A 284 9.16 -1.34 5.24
CA HIS A 284 9.32 -0.75 6.58
C HIS A 284 8.08 -0.85 7.47
N GLN A 285 6.92 -1.23 6.91
CA GLN A 285 5.62 -1.30 7.59
C GLN A 285 5.29 -0.03 8.40
N LYS A 286 5.72 1.13 7.90
CA LYS A 286 5.60 2.45 8.54
C LYS A 286 5.26 3.51 7.49
N PHE A 287 4.92 4.71 7.95
CA PHE A 287 4.75 5.89 7.10
C PHE A 287 3.61 5.80 6.06
N TYR A 288 2.57 5.02 6.34
CA TYR A 288 1.42 4.84 5.45
C TYR A 288 0.77 6.17 5.03
N ASN A 289 0.70 7.12 5.97
CA ASN A 289 0.07 8.44 5.78
C ASN A 289 0.88 9.40 4.89
N LEU A 290 2.17 9.11 4.64
CA LEU A 290 2.99 9.97 3.77
C LEU A 290 2.54 9.81 2.32
N LYS A 291 2.24 10.90 1.62
CA LYS A 291 1.87 10.86 0.21
C LYS A 291 2.91 11.59 -0.62
N PRO A 292 3.31 11.05 -1.80
CA PRO A 292 4.18 11.78 -2.70
C PRO A 292 3.52 13.11 -3.12
N PRO A 293 4.31 14.12 -3.49
CA PRO A 293 3.78 15.31 -4.16
C PRO A 293 3.02 14.94 -5.42
N THR A 294 2.07 15.79 -5.84
CA THR A 294 1.37 15.63 -7.12
C THR A 294 2.37 15.54 -8.27
N PHE A 295 2.26 14.49 -9.08
CA PHE A 295 3.13 14.32 -10.24
C PHE A 295 2.94 15.49 -11.22
N GLY A 296 4.05 15.97 -11.79
CA GLY A 296 4.09 17.16 -12.64
C GLY A 296 4.54 18.44 -11.91
N LEU A 297 4.50 18.46 -10.58
CA LEU A 297 5.11 19.56 -9.81
C LEU A 297 6.64 19.49 -9.89
N ASN A 298 7.26 20.64 -10.14
CA ASN A 298 8.72 20.81 -10.16
C ASN A 298 9.23 21.53 -8.91
N PHE A 299 8.40 22.40 -8.33
CA PHE A 299 8.67 23.21 -7.17
C PHE A 299 7.48 23.16 -6.22
N LEU A 300 7.75 23.13 -4.93
CA LEU A 300 6.73 23.23 -3.89
C LEU A 300 7.28 23.97 -2.68
N GLU A 301 6.43 24.80 -2.08
CA GLU A 301 6.70 25.40 -0.77
C GLU A 301 5.90 24.62 0.27
N ASN A 302 6.59 24.12 1.30
CA ASN A 302 5.98 23.35 2.35
C ASN A 302 6.46 23.86 3.70
N LYS A 303 5.57 24.59 4.38
CA LYS A 303 5.81 25.21 5.69
C LYS A 303 5.87 24.19 6.83
N ASP A 304 5.26 23.01 6.64
CA ASP A 304 5.16 21.98 7.69
C ASP A 304 6.39 21.07 7.75
N PHE A 305 7.42 21.33 6.93
CA PHE A 305 8.66 20.56 6.86
C PHE A 305 8.44 19.03 6.82
N LYS A 306 7.46 18.57 6.01
CA LYS A 306 7.19 17.12 5.82
C LYS A 306 8.50 16.36 5.58
N ASN A 307 8.56 15.15 6.13
CA ASN A 307 9.75 14.30 6.21
C ASN A 307 10.70 14.45 5.01
N LYS A 308 11.84 15.12 5.23
CA LYS A 308 12.85 15.43 4.19
C LYS A 308 13.39 14.18 3.49
N ASN A 309 13.56 13.08 4.23
CA ASN A 309 14.05 11.82 3.66
C ASN A 309 13.01 11.21 2.72
N PHE A 310 11.72 11.29 3.07
CA PHE A 310 10.64 10.85 2.20
C PHE A 310 10.54 11.72 0.93
N MET A 311 10.74 13.02 1.04
CA MET A 311 10.77 13.90 -0.13
C MET A 311 11.95 13.58 -1.05
N LEU A 312 13.12 13.24 -0.48
CA LEU A 312 14.27 12.77 -1.26
C LEU A 312 13.98 11.45 -1.99
N LEU A 313 13.29 10.50 -1.33
CA LEU A 313 12.79 9.26 -1.95
C LEU A 313 11.84 9.54 -3.13
N CYS A 314 11.00 10.57 -3.00
CA CYS A 314 10.13 11.05 -4.08
C CYS A 314 10.88 11.77 -5.20
N GLY A 315 12.18 12.05 -5.04
CA GLY A 315 12.99 12.75 -6.05
C GLY A 315 13.03 14.27 -5.88
N PHE A 316 12.76 14.79 -4.69
CA PHE A 316 12.80 16.21 -4.36
C PHE A 316 13.90 16.52 -3.34
N GLU A 317 14.72 17.53 -3.63
CA GLU A 317 15.66 18.09 -2.65
C GLU A 317 14.99 19.19 -1.84
N ASN A 318 15.39 19.33 -0.57
CA ASN A 318 14.89 20.35 0.32
C ASN A 318 15.90 21.51 0.46
N PHE A 319 15.42 22.74 0.29
CA PHE A 319 16.14 23.98 0.62
C PHE A 319 15.28 24.77 1.58
N ASP A 320 15.54 24.61 2.88
CA ASP A 320 14.70 25.18 3.94
C ASP A 320 13.24 24.68 3.82
N LYS A 321 12.28 25.57 3.54
CA LYS A 321 10.86 25.27 3.28
C LYS A 321 10.53 24.94 1.81
N TYR A 322 11.49 25.08 0.90
CA TYR A 322 11.28 24.82 -0.52
C TYR A 322 11.72 23.41 -0.87
N PHE A 323 10.98 22.74 -1.75
CA PHE A 323 11.43 21.50 -2.35
C PHE A 323 11.41 21.60 -3.86
N VAL A 324 12.46 21.07 -4.48
CA VAL A 324 12.67 21.15 -5.93
C VAL A 324 12.99 19.77 -6.46
N ARG A 325 12.35 19.39 -7.57
CA ARG A 325 12.59 18.11 -8.22
C ARG A 325 14.04 18.05 -8.71
N ILE A 326 14.74 16.96 -8.41
CA ILE A 326 16.20 16.87 -8.55
C ILE A 326 16.68 16.99 -10.00
N ASP A 327 15.96 16.40 -10.95
CA ASP A 327 16.30 16.53 -12.38
C ASP A 327 16.07 17.94 -12.92
N ILE A 328 15.04 18.63 -12.45
CA ILE A 328 14.77 20.03 -12.79
C ILE A 328 15.85 20.92 -12.20
N LEU A 329 16.20 20.69 -10.93
CA LEU A 329 17.29 21.39 -10.27
C LEU A 329 18.62 21.23 -11.03
N GLU A 330 18.92 20.04 -11.54
CA GLU A 330 20.11 19.82 -12.36
C GLU A 330 20.04 20.56 -13.69
N ARG A 331 18.89 20.54 -14.38
CA ARG A 331 18.70 21.30 -15.62
C ARG A 331 18.82 22.81 -15.40
N LEU A 332 18.33 23.31 -14.27
CA LEU A 332 18.53 24.70 -13.87
C LEU A 332 20.02 25.03 -13.80
N PHE A 333 20.84 24.17 -13.20
CA PHE A 333 22.27 24.41 -13.13
C PHE A 333 22.97 24.39 -14.48
N VAL A 334 22.58 23.47 -15.37
CA VAL A 334 23.09 23.47 -16.74
C VAL A 334 22.71 24.79 -17.43
N GLN A 335 21.48 25.27 -17.26
CA GLN A 335 21.05 26.56 -17.80
C GLN A 335 21.87 27.72 -17.23
N ILE A 336 22.09 27.76 -15.90
CA ILE A 336 22.91 28.78 -15.23
C ILE A 336 24.34 28.79 -15.79
N ILE A 337 24.93 27.62 -16.04
CA ILE A 337 26.28 27.49 -16.60
C ILE A 337 26.32 28.00 -18.05
N ASN A 338 25.35 27.59 -18.88
CA ASN A 338 25.28 28.00 -20.28
C ASN A 338 25.00 29.51 -20.43
N SER A 339 24.16 30.09 -19.57
CA SER A 339 23.94 31.54 -19.53
C SER A 339 25.17 32.34 -19.08
N ASN A 340 26.24 31.67 -18.64
CA ASN A 340 27.49 32.28 -18.23
C ASN A 340 28.66 32.02 -19.21
N GLU A 341 28.37 31.98 -20.52
CA GLU A 341 29.37 31.81 -21.60
C GLU A 341 30.57 32.78 -21.50
N GLY A 342 30.37 33.98 -20.94
CA GLY A 342 31.42 34.98 -20.74
C GLY A 342 32.21 34.90 -19.43
N LYS A 343 32.03 33.85 -18.61
CA LYS A 343 32.60 33.74 -17.24
C LYS A 343 32.38 35.00 -16.39
N LYS A 344 31.22 35.63 -16.54
CA LYS A 344 30.85 36.79 -15.73
C LYS A 344 30.68 36.35 -14.28
N THR A 345 31.04 37.25 -13.37
CA THR A 345 30.91 36.99 -11.93
C THR A 345 29.45 37.00 -11.49
N GLU A 346 28.58 37.67 -12.23
CA GLU A 346 27.14 37.78 -12.00
C GLU A 346 26.38 37.24 -13.21
N ILE A 347 25.35 36.44 -12.93
CA ILE A 347 24.49 35.78 -13.92
C ILE A 347 23.14 36.46 -13.89
N LYS A 348 22.66 36.89 -15.06
CA LYS A 348 21.33 37.50 -15.21
C LYS A 348 20.25 36.44 -15.01
N LEU A 349 19.22 36.77 -14.23
CA LEU A 349 18.00 35.99 -14.14
C LEU A 349 17.22 36.13 -15.45
N ILE A 350 17.02 35.00 -16.12
CA ILE A 350 16.25 34.91 -17.37
C ILE A 350 14.91 34.19 -17.12
N PRO A 351 13.84 34.54 -17.87
CA PRO A 351 12.51 33.93 -17.69
C PRO A 351 12.50 32.40 -17.80
N GLU A 352 13.38 31.81 -18.61
CA GLU A 352 13.51 30.37 -18.80
C GLU A 352 13.84 29.64 -17.49
N MET A 353 14.62 30.26 -16.60
CA MET A 353 14.96 29.69 -15.28
C MET A 353 13.72 29.59 -14.38
N LEU A 354 12.84 30.60 -14.45
CA LEU A 354 11.59 30.63 -13.68
C LEU A 354 10.60 29.58 -14.22
N ASN A 355 10.44 29.54 -15.55
CA ASN A 355 9.55 28.59 -16.24
C ASN A 355 9.96 27.14 -15.98
N LEU A 356 11.27 26.86 -15.96
CA LEU A 356 11.80 25.52 -15.71
C LEU A 356 11.45 25.01 -14.31
N LEU A 357 11.53 25.88 -13.29
CA LEU A 357 11.13 25.54 -11.92
C LEU A 357 9.62 25.59 -11.71
N GLY A 358 8.89 26.40 -12.49
CA GLY A 358 7.47 26.66 -12.29
C GLY A 358 7.19 27.43 -10.99
N CYS A 359 8.03 28.42 -10.67
CA CYS A 359 7.91 29.21 -9.44
C CYS A 359 7.92 30.73 -9.72
N SER A 360 7.41 31.51 -8.77
CA SER A 360 7.45 32.98 -8.86
C SER A 360 8.88 33.50 -8.73
N LYS A 361 9.12 34.71 -9.26
CA LYS A 361 10.42 35.39 -9.15
C LYS A 361 10.89 35.53 -7.70
N ASP A 362 9.99 35.91 -6.79
CA ASP A 362 10.30 36.03 -5.36
C ASP A 362 10.73 34.68 -4.74
N ASN A 363 10.02 33.60 -5.06
CA ASN A 363 10.38 32.26 -4.62
C ASN A 363 11.72 31.80 -5.19
N PHE A 364 12.00 32.11 -6.47
CA PHE A 364 13.27 31.81 -7.10
C PHE A 364 14.44 32.49 -6.37
N LEU A 365 14.33 33.80 -6.12
CA LEU A 365 15.38 34.57 -5.45
C LEU A 365 15.65 34.01 -4.06
N LYS A 366 14.59 33.72 -3.29
CA LYS A 366 14.70 33.09 -1.96
C LYS A 366 15.32 31.69 -2.04
N LEU A 367 14.97 30.88 -3.03
CA LEU A 367 15.54 29.55 -3.24
C LEU A 367 17.05 29.62 -3.54
N ILE A 368 17.45 30.43 -4.51
CA ILE A 368 18.84 30.57 -4.96
C ILE A 368 19.73 31.14 -3.83
N GLN A 369 19.19 32.04 -2.99
CA GLN A 369 19.88 32.48 -1.77
C GLN A 369 20.20 31.32 -0.82
N LYS A 370 19.27 30.37 -0.64
CA LYS A 370 19.49 29.16 0.18
C LYS A 370 20.46 28.17 -0.48
N MET A 371 20.74 28.32 -1.77
CA MET A 371 21.71 27.53 -2.53
C MET A 371 23.12 28.17 -2.56
N ASN A 372 23.37 29.14 -1.67
CA ASN A 372 24.63 29.88 -1.55
C ASN A 372 24.93 30.81 -2.72
N TYR A 373 23.90 31.48 -3.24
CA TYR A 373 24.06 32.58 -4.18
C TYR A 373 23.67 33.90 -3.51
N LYS A 374 24.35 34.99 -3.87
CA LYS A 374 23.91 36.35 -3.56
C LYS A 374 23.15 36.91 -4.74
N THR A 375 22.05 37.61 -4.48
CA THR A 375 21.21 38.26 -5.49
C THR A 375 21.43 39.78 -5.45
N SER A 376 21.44 40.43 -6.60
CA SER A 376 21.51 41.89 -6.76
C SER A 376 20.51 42.36 -7.80
N GLU A 377 20.03 43.59 -7.67
CA GLU A 377 19.14 44.23 -8.63
C GLU A 377 19.86 45.42 -9.26
N LYS A 378 19.84 45.51 -10.59
CA LYS A 378 20.46 46.57 -11.38
C LYS A 378 19.54 46.88 -12.56
N ASN A 379 19.14 48.14 -12.74
CA ASN A 379 18.31 48.58 -13.87
C ASN A 379 17.02 47.74 -14.07
N ASN A 380 16.27 47.45 -13.00
CA ASN A 380 15.10 46.54 -12.99
C ASN A 380 15.39 45.08 -13.38
N GLU A 381 16.64 44.71 -13.60
CA GLU A 381 17.08 43.35 -13.89
C GLU A 381 17.73 42.72 -12.66
N PHE A 382 17.55 41.41 -12.52
CA PHE A 382 18.02 40.67 -11.36
C PHE A 382 19.22 39.83 -11.76
N TYR A 383 20.25 39.86 -10.92
CA TYR A 383 21.47 39.12 -11.10
C TYR A 383 21.75 38.27 -9.86
N PHE A 384 22.48 37.18 -10.04
CA PHE A 384 22.93 36.35 -8.94
C PHE A 384 24.36 35.83 -9.15
N LYS A 385 25.07 35.64 -8.04
CA LYS A 385 26.46 35.20 -8.01
C LYS A 385 26.65 34.10 -6.97
N TYR A 386 27.30 33.01 -7.37
CA TYR A 386 27.64 31.93 -6.45
C TYR A 386 28.69 32.41 -5.45
N VAL A 387 28.42 32.22 -4.15
CA VAL A 387 29.34 32.54 -3.07
C VAL A 387 29.53 31.28 -2.23
N PRO A 388 30.62 30.52 -2.44
CA PRO A 388 30.85 29.31 -1.67
C PRO A 388 30.95 29.66 -0.18
N VAL A 389 30.15 28.98 0.63
CA VAL A 389 30.27 29.06 2.09
C VAL A 389 31.58 28.34 2.46
N LYS A 390 32.55 29.09 3.01
CA LYS A 390 33.74 28.50 3.65
C LYS A 390 33.25 27.73 4.89
N GLN A 391 32.95 26.45 4.74
CA GLN A 391 32.68 25.60 5.90
C GLN A 391 33.98 25.49 6.70
N LYS A 392 34.03 26.13 7.87
CA LYS A 392 34.98 25.72 8.92
C LYS A 392 34.61 24.28 9.27
N VAL A 393 35.40 23.33 8.80
CA VAL A 393 35.28 21.93 9.22
C VAL A 393 35.62 21.91 10.72
N LYS A 394 34.62 22.09 11.58
CA LYS A 394 34.72 21.59 12.96
C LYS A 394 34.76 20.07 12.80
N LYS A 395 35.95 19.49 12.82
CA LYS A 395 36.12 18.06 13.07
C LYS A 395 35.50 17.80 14.46
N SER A 396 34.20 17.53 14.52
CA SER A 396 33.65 16.85 15.68
C SER A 396 34.19 15.43 15.59
N ILE A 397 35.33 15.20 16.24
CA ILE A 397 35.72 13.86 16.63
C ILE A 397 34.66 13.44 17.64
N ASN A 398 33.57 12.87 17.14
CA ASN A 398 32.64 12.14 17.98
C ASN A 398 33.38 10.85 18.38
N ASN A 399 34.19 10.94 19.44
CA ASN A 399 34.57 9.79 20.26
C ASN A 399 33.30 9.28 20.94
N VAL A 400 32.37 8.73 20.16
CA VAL A 400 31.33 7.87 20.72
C VAL A 400 32.03 6.54 20.92
N GLN A 401 32.56 6.34 22.13
CA GLN A 401 32.82 5.00 22.63
C GLN A 401 31.47 4.27 22.58
N LYS A 402 31.31 3.39 21.59
CA LYS A 402 30.20 2.43 21.59
C LYS A 402 30.46 1.47 22.76
N PRO A 403 29.54 1.35 23.75
CA PRO A 403 29.72 0.40 24.85
C PRO A 403 29.72 -1.06 24.35
N ASP A 404 29.09 -1.34 23.20
CA ASP A 404 29.00 -2.68 22.61
C ASP A 404 29.96 -2.88 21.43
N ASN A 405 31.27 -2.70 21.66
CA ASN A 405 32.28 -3.20 20.73
C ASN A 405 32.77 -4.57 21.23
N PRO A 406 32.50 -5.68 20.52
CA PRO A 406 32.89 -7.04 20.94
C PRO A 406 34.40 -7.21 21.20
N PHE A 407 35.22 -6.29 20.69
CA PHE A 407 36.67 -6.32 20.80
C PHE A 407 37.25 -5.54 21.99
N ASN A 408 36.42 -4.91 22.84
CA ASN A 408 36.92 -4.21 24.04
C ASN A 408 37.55 -5.17 25.06
N VAL A 409 37.17 -6.46 25.07
CA VAL A 409 37.74 -7.48 25.96
C VAL A 409 39.22 -7.75 25.67
N LEU A 410 39.68 -7.52 24.44
CA LEU A 410 41.07 -7.76 24.04
C LEU A 410 42.06 -6.71 24.57
N LYS A 411 41.58 -5.57 25.09
CA LYS A 411 42.46 -4.53 25.66
C LYS A 411 43.00 -4.89 27.05
N ASN A 412 42.39 -5.85 27.73
CA ASN A 412 42.79 -6.27 29.07
C ASN A 412 43.71 -7.51 29.07
N ILE A 413 44.11 -7.99 27.90
CA ILE A 413 45.03 -9.12 27.79
C ILE A 413 46.46 -8.57 27.75
N SER A 414 47.12 -8.55 28.91
CA SER A 414 48.57 -8.38 28.99
C SER A 414 49.23 -9.71 28.66
N PHE A 415 49.88 -9.80 27.50
CA PHE A 415 50.83 -10.87 27.25
C PHE A 415 52.08 -10.58 28.08
N LYS A 416 52.35 -11.43 29.07
CA LYS A 416 53.65 -11.52 29.75
C LYS A 416 54.48 -12.60 29.09
#